data_AF-A0A383E2J2-F1
#
_entry.id   AF-A0A383E2J2-F1
#
_cell.length_a   1.000
_cell.length_b   1.000
_cell.length_c   1.000
_cell.angle_alpha   90.00
_cell.angle_beta   90.00
_cell.angle_gamma   90.00
#
_symmetry.space_group_name_H-M   'P 1'
#
loop_
_entity.id
_entity.type
_entity.pdbx_description
1 polymer ?
#
loop_
_entity_poly.entity_id
_entity_poly.type
_entity_poly.pdbx_seq_one_letter_code
_entity_poly.pdbx_strand_id
1 'polypeptide(L)' 'MTTGAGHTRTDKPWGYELLIALTDRYALKEIGLNEGARTSLQSHDAKLESCYILEGEALIELEG' A
#
# COMPACT_ATOMS: atom_id res chain seq x y z
N MET A 1 17.34 -12.91 12.04
CA MET A 1 16.10 -12.18 11.70
C MET A 1 15.72 -12.60 10.29
N THR A 2 14.65 -13.36 10.15
CA THR A 2 14.31 -14.01 8.88
C THR A 2 13.71 -12.97 7.94
N THR A 3 14.48 -12.55 6.92
CA THR A 3 13.95 -11.81 5.77
C THR A 3 13.08 -12.78 4.98
N GLY A 4 11.80 -12.89 5.35
CA GLY A 4 10.85 -13.69 4.61
C GLY A 4 10.50 -12.98 3.31
N ALA A 5 11.10 -13.42 2.20
CA ALA A 5 10.67 -13.06 0.85
C ALA A 5 9.34 -13.76 0.53
N GLY A 6 8.28 -13.42 1.26
CA GLY A 6 6.93 -13.94 1.06
C GLY A 6 6.04 -12.85 0.51
N HIS A 7 5.76 -12.88 -0.79
CA HIS A 7 4.79 -12.00 -1.42
C HIS A 7 3.39 -12.43 -0.97
N THR A 8 2.81 -11.71 0.00
CA THR A 8 1.45 -12.02 0.47
C THR A 8 0.47 -11.10 -0.21
N ARG A 9 -0.36 -11.64 -1.11
CA ARG A 9 -1.47 -10.91 -1.72
C ARG A 9 -2.71 -11.00 -0.83
N THR A 10 -3.35 -9.87 -0.60
CA THR A 10 -4.65 -9.76 0.05
C THR A 10 -5.61 -9.04 -0.88
N ASP A 11 -6.67 -9.71 -1.32
CA ASP A 11 -7.70 -9.07 -2.12
C ASP A 11 -8.57 -8.16 -1.24
N LYS A 12 -9.02 -7.05 -1.82
CA LYS A 12 -9.78 -5.98 -1.15
C LYS A 12 -10.95 -5.57 -2.04
N PRO A 13 -12.04 -5.01 -1.49
CA PRO A 13 -13.17 -4.54 -2.30
C PRO A 13 -12.79 -3.50 -3.36
N TRP A 14 -11.70 -2.77 -3.15
CA TRP A 14 -11.17 -1.75 -4.06
C TRP A 14 -10.05 -2.25 -4.99
N GLY A 15 -9.64 -3.54 -4.90
CA GLY A 15 -8.53 -4.09 -5.69
C GLY A 15 -7.71 -5.09 -4.88
N TYR A 16 -6.41 -4.85 -4.71
CA TYR A 16 -5.53 -5.73 -3.93
C TYR A 16 -4.38 -5.00 -3.25
N GLU A 17 -3.84 -5.63 -2.21
CA GLU A 17 -2.55 -5.28 -1.63
C GLU A 17 -1.60 -6.47 -1.76
N LEU A 18 -0.38 -6.23 -2.23
CA LEU A 18 0.71 -7.20 -2.26
C LEU A 18 1.80 -6.74 -1.29
N LEU A 19 1.96 -7.46 -0.17
CA LEU A 19 3.05 -7.22 0.77
C LEU A 19 4.34 -7.84 0.23
N ILE A 20 5.25 -6.99 -0.26
CA ILE A 20 6.50 -7.40 -0.91
C ILE A 20 7.61 -7.58 0.13
N ALA A 21 7.70 -6.66 1.08
CA ALA A 21 8.66 -6.73 2.18
C ALA A 21 8.02 -6.30 3.49
N LEU A 22 8.35 -7.01 4.56
CA LEU A 22 8.03 -6.64 5.93
C LEU A 22 9.25 -6.90 6.81
N THR A 23 9.76 -5.84 7.41
CA THR A 23 10.91 -5.89 8.32
C THR A 23 10.61 -5.05 9.56
N ASP A 24 11.50 -5.12 10.54
CA ASP A 24 11.40 -4.28 11.74
C ASP A 24 11.59 -2.78 11.46
N ARG A 25 12.02 -2.40 10.25
CA ARG A 25 12.31 -0.99 9.89
C ARG A 25 11.37 -0.40 8.85
N TYR A 26 10.84 -1.23 7.95
CA TYR A 26 9.98 -0.77 6.87
C TYR A 26 9.09 -1.90 6.35
N ALA A 27 8.00 -1.49 5.69
CA ALA A 27 7.18 -2.33 4.86
C ALA A 27 7.17 -1.78 3.43
N LEU A 28 7.15 -2.67 2.44
CA LEU A 28 6.93 -2.33 1.04
C LEU A 28 5.68 -3.07 0.55
N LYS A 29 4.76 -2.30 -0.05
CA LYS A 29 3.53 -2.82 -0.62
C LYS A 29 3.38 -2.32 -2.04
N GLU A 30 2.91 -3.19 -2.91
CA GLU A 30 2.27 -2.79 -4.16
C GLU A 30 0.75 -2.81 -3.94
N ILE A 31 0.07 -1.77 -4.38
CA ILE A 31 -1.38 -1.61 -4.20
C ILE A 31 -2.00 -1.43 -5.57
N GLY A 32 -2.87 -2.36 -5.96
CA GLY A 32 -3.69 -2.23 -7.15
C GLY A 32 -5.06 -1.69 -6.80
N LEU A 33 -5.47 -0.62 -7.47
CA LEU A 33 -6.82 -0.05 -7.37
C LEU A 33 -7.57 -0.30 -8.67
N ASN A 34 -8.82 -0.77 -8.54
CA ASN A 34 -9.74 -0.82 -9.67
C ASN A 34 -10.18 0.59 -10.04
N GLU A 35 -10.47 0.84 -11.32
CA GLU A 35 -10.98 2.12 -11.79
C GLU A 35 -12.23 2.55 -11.01
N GLY A 36 -12.26 3.81 -10.57
CA GLY A 36 -13.35 4.38 -9.78
C GLY A 36 -13.42 3.91 -8.32
N ALA A 37 -12.51 3.02 -7.88
CA ALA A 37 -12.42 2.60 -6.48
C ALA A 37 -11.55 3.56 -5.67
N ARG A 38 -11.67 3.46 -4.33
CA ARG A 38 -10.82 4.20 -3.38
C ARG A 38 -10.50 3.34 -2.17
N THR A 39 -9.36 3.62 -1.53
CA THR A 39 -9.08 3.13 -0.19
C THR A 39 -9.90 3.92 0.85
N SER A 40 -9.94 3.43 2.08
CA SER A 40 -10.31 4.29 3.22
C SER A 40 -9.23 5.36 3.44
N LEU A 41 -9.59 6.49 4.05
CA LEU A 41 -8.62 7.47 4.51
C LEU A 41 -7.63 6.79 5.48
N GLN A 42 -6.34 7.06 5.32
CA GLN A 42 -5.29 6.47 6.14
C GLN A 42 -4.68 7.54 7.03
N SER A 43 -4.45 7.23 8.30
CA SER A 43 -3.71 8.06 9.25
C SER A 43 -2.67 7.22 9.99
N HIS A 44 -1.52 7.82 10.29
CA HIS A 44 -0.38 7.14 10.89
C HIS A 44 0.32 8.02 11.92
N ASP A 45 0.42 7.52 13.17
CA ASP A 45 1.10 8.26 14.25
C ASP A 45 2.62 8.10 14.20
N ALA A 46 3.11 6.95 13.73
CA ALA A 46 4.52 6.55 13.82
C ALA A 46 5.13 6.09 12.49
N LYS A 47 4.37 6.14 11.39
CA LYS A 47 4.80 5.64 10.07
C LYS A 47 4.82 6.80 9.08
N LEU A 48 5.96 7.03 8.46
CA LEU A 48 6.06 7.85 7.27
C LEU A 48 5.75 6.99 6.05
N GLU A 49 4.90 7.49 5.17
CA GLU A 49 4.49 6.82 3.94
C GLU A 49 4.91 7.62 2.72
N SER A 50 5.26 6.93 1.65
CA SER A 50 5.53 7.52 0.34
C SER A 50 4.90 6.64 -0.72
N CYS A 51 4.14 7.26 -1.61
CA CYS A 51 3.46 6.57 -2.71
C CYS A 51 4.13 6.92 -4.03
N TYR A 52 4.38 5.90 -4.85
CA TYR A 52 4.90 6.05 -6.21
C TYR A 52 3.96 5.32 -7.17
N ILE A 53 3.49 6.03 -8.20
CA ILE A 53 2.59 5.46 -9.21
C ILE A 53 3.44 4.68 -10.22
N LEU A 54 3.28 3.36 -10.22
CA LEU A 54 3.94 2.47 -11.18
C LEU A 54 3.27 2.50 -12.55
N GLU A 55 1.94 2.56 -12.58
CA GLU A 55 1.12 2.59 -13.79
C GLU A 55 -0.22 3.30 -13.52
N GLY A 56 -0.75 4.01 -14.51
CA GLY A 56 -2.03 4.70 -14.45
C GLY A 56 -1.96 6.08 -13.78
N GLU A 57 -3.11 6.55 -13.30
CA GLU A 57 -3.28 7.83 -12.63
C GLU A 57 -4.11 7.64 -11.36
N ALA A 58 -3.82 8.41 -10.31
CA ALA A 58 -4.55 8.36 -9.05
C ALA A 58 -4.75 9.77 -8.50
N LEU A 59 -5.91 10.00 -7.89
CA LEU A 59 -6.18 11.19 -7.08
C LEU A 59 -5.75 10.93 -5.65
N ILE A 60 -4.89 11.80 -5.10
CA ILE A 60 -4.48 11.75 -3.70
C ILE A 60 -5.21 12.84 -2.93
N GLU A 61 -5.97 12.42 -1.92
CA GLU A 61 -6.61 13.31 -0.95
C GLU A 61 -5.73 13.37 0.31
N LEU A 62 -5.30 14.58 0.67
CA LEU A 62 -4.52 14.84 1.88
C LEU A 62 -5.36 15.71 2.81
N GLU A 63 -5.62 15.21 4.02
CA GLU A 63 -6.20 16.00 5.11
C GLU A 63 -5.08 16.42 6.07
N GLY A 64 -5.05 17.70 6.42
CA GLY A 64 -4.03 18.32 7.27
C GLY A 64 -4.49 18.57 8.70
#